data_AF-A0A667YJR9-F1
#
_entry.id   AF-A0A667YJR9-F1
#
_cell.length_a   1.000
_cell.length_b   1.000
_cell.length_c   1.000
_cell.angle_alpha   90.00
_cell.angle_beta   90.00
_cell.angle_gamma   90.00
#
_symmetry.space_group_name_H-M   'P 1'
#
loop_
_entity.id
_entity.type
_entity.pdbx_description
1 polymer ?
#
loop_
_entity_poly.entity_id
_entity_poly.type
_entity_poly.pdbx_seq_one_letter_code
_entity_poly.pdbx_strand_id
1 'polypeptide(L)'
;MHRFVKCQSKALVRIHNSSWFHILIMATIILDAVVRDLHSYEFLREHLHQLFVFETALVTGIYTLEFLIKVRAEGFQCLKRKSSVFDALVLCALYLSVFGSEDAAPLTVELRAGSLLKILSFIPVLQDTAERVFRILKSALYPICLLLVFGVCGFYFFGSPDGPDPLRWEDEPSSVFTAAVLVTMDGWTNIENAYMKSGRIYTILCTVFMWYGLCTEAMEKMEDARALKRQARRPEEIQHYLTALRHLDDLMMEMSRYRDEMAEVLREL
;
A
#
# COMPACT_ATOMS: atom_id res chain seq x y z
N MET A 1 -12.77 -34.01 21.05
CA MET A 1 -12.95 -32.64 20.48
C MET A 1 -11.80 -32.19 19.57
N HIS A 2 -10.53 -32.42 19.92
CA HIS A 2 -9.36 -31.96 19.15
C HIS A 2 -9.16 -32.59 17.74
N ARG A 3 -9.71 -33.79 17.47
CA ARG A 3 -9.62 -34.45 16.14
C ARG A 3 -10.62 -33.94 15.11
N PHE A 4 -11.78 -33.42 15.53
CA PHE A 4 -12.79 -32.89 14.61
C PHE A 4 -12.38 -31.53 14.01
N VAL A 5 -11.70 -30.68 14.80
CA VAL A 5 -11.17 -29.38 14.33
C VAL A 5 -10.10 -29.55 13.23
N LYS A 6 -9.25 -30.58 13.35
CA LYS A 6 -8.15 -30.85 12.41
C LYS A 6 -8.62 -31.45 11.07
N CYS A 7 -9.79 -32.11 11.04
CA CYS A 7 -10.40 -32.64 9.82
C CYS A 7 -11.20 -31.57 9.07
N GLN A 8 -11.90 -30.69 9.81
CA GLN A 8 -12.60 -29.52 9.28
C GLN A 8 -11.65 -28.53 8.59
N SER A 9 -10.45 -28.30 9.13
CA SER A 9 -9.49 -27.36 8.52
C SER A 9 -9.01 -27.80 7.13
N LYS A 10 -8.85 -29.10 6.87
CA LYS A 10 -8.41 -29.59 5.55
C LYS A 10 -9.48 -29.48 4.46
N ALA A 11 -10.76 -29.67 4.81
CA ALA A 11 -11.86 -29.53 3.87
C ALA A 11 -12.15 -28.05 3.55
N LEU A 12 -12.10 -27.18 4.57
CA LEU A 12 -12.25 -25.73 4.40
C LEU A 12 -11.06 -25.11 3.65
N VAL A 13 -9.82 -25.58 3.88
CA VAL A 13 -8.65 -25.19 3.07
C VAL A 13 -8.82 -25.65 1.62
N ARG A 14 -9.41 -26.82 1.36
CA ARG A 14 -9.66 -27.31 -0.01
C ARG A 14 -10.74 -26.48 -0.75
N ILE A 15 -11.73 -25.97 -0.04
CA ILE A 15 -12.76 -25.07 -0.60
C ILE A 15 -12.20 -23.66 -0.82
N HIS A 16 -11.47 -23.12 0.15
CA HIS A 16 -10.77 -21.84 0.03
C HIS A 16 -9.77 -21.85 -1.11
N ASN A 17 -9.02 -22.94 -1.29
CA ASN A 17 -7.99 -23.06 -2.32
C ASN A 17 -8.56 -23.49 -3.69
N SER A 18 -9.89 -23.58 -3.81
CA SER A 18 -10.52 -23.83 -5.11
C SER A 18 -10.54 -22.54 -5.92
N SER A 19 -10.08 -22.60 -7.17
CA SER A 19 -10.09 -21.46 -8.09
C SER A 19 -11.48 -20.87 -8.28
N TRP A 20 -12.53 -21.67 -8.07
CA TRP A 20 -13.92 -21.25 -8.19
C TRP A 20 -14.35 -20.25 -7.10
N PHE A 21 -13.95 -20.48 -5.84
CA PHE A 21 -14.24 -19.55 -4.75
C PHE A 21 -13.55 -18.20 -4.97
N HIS A 22 -12.32 -18.25 -5.45
CA HIS A 22 -11.54 -17.08 -5.86
C HIS A 22 -12.18 -16.30 -7.01
N ILE A 23 -12.70 -17.00 -8.03
CA ILE A 23 -13.44 -16.39 -9.15
C ILE A 23 -14.74 -15.74 -8.66
N LEU A 24 -15.49 -16.39 -7.76
CA LEU A 24 -16.73 -15.82 -7.23
C LEU A 24 -16.50 -14.52 -6.45
N ILE A 25 -15.48 -14.47 -5.59
CA ILE A 25 -15.16 -13.25 -4.85
C ILE A 25 -14.73 -12.14 -5.80
N MET A 26 -13.88 -12.45 -6.78
CA MET A 26 -13.46 -11.47 -7.77
C MET A 26 -14.63 -10.94 -8.59
N ALA A 27 -15.55 -11.82 -9.02
CA ALA A 27 -16.77 -11.43 -9.72
C ALA A 27 -17.66 -10.54 -8.84
N THR A 28 -17.75 -10.83 -7.54
CA THR A 28 -18.52 -10.02 -6.58
C THR A 28 -17.92 -8.62 -6.43
N ILE A 29 -16.58 -8.49 -6.38
CA ILE A 29 -15.90 -7.19 -6.30
C ILE A 29 -16.15 -6.36 -7.56
N ILE A 30 -16.03 -6.99 -8.74
CA ILE A 30 -16.29 -6.31 -10.02
C ILE A 30 -17.75 -5.87 -10.10
N LEU A 31 -18.68 -6.73 -9.66
CA LEU A 31 -20.09 -6.41 -9.64
C LEU A 31 -20.39 -5.21 -8.72
N ASP A 32 -19.87 -5.21 -7.48
CA ASP A 32 -20.04 -4.06 -6.55
C ASP A 32 -19.45 -2.76 -7.14
N ALA A 33 -18.31 -2.85 -7.83
CA ALA A 33 -17.71 -1.69 -8.49
C ALA A 33 -18.61 -1.13 -9.62
N VAL A 34 -19.17 -2.00 -10.47
CA VAL A 34 -20.08 -1.60 -11.55
C VAL A 34 -21.38 -1.02 -11.00
N VAL A 35 -21.97 -1.66 -9.99
CA VAL A 35 -23.23 -1.18 -9.39
C VAL A 35 -23.02 0.16 -8.68
N ARG A 36 -21.87 0.36 -8.03
CA ARG A 36 -21.49 1.65 -7.43
C ARG A 36 -21.33 2.76 -8.45
N ASP A 37 -20.71 2.48 -9.60
CA ASP A 37 -20.60 3.45 -10.69
C ASP A 37 -22.00 3.87 -11.19
N LEU A 38 -22.90 2.91 -11.36
CA LEU A 38 -24.30 3.17 -11.71
C LEU A 38 -25.05 4.00 -10.66
N HIS A 39 -24.75 3.84 -9.37
CA HIS A 39 -25.33 4.63 -8.29
C HIS A 39 -24.90 6.11 -8.33
N SER A 40 -23.80 6.45 -9.02
CA SER A 40 -23.35 7.83 -9.17
C SER A 40 -24.30 8.69 -10.01
N TYR A 41 -25.20 8.08 -10.79
CA TYR A 41 -26.18 8.78 -11.61
C TYR A 41 -27.51 8.96 -10.83
N GLU A 42 -27.89 10.21 -10.54
CA GLU A 42 -29.10 10.54 -9.75
C GLU A 42 -30.38 9.89 -10.31
N PHE A 43 -30.54 9.83 -11.63
CA PHE A 43 -31.70 9.24 -12.29
C PHE A 43 -31.89 7.75 -11.99
N LEU A 44 -30.79 6.97 -11.96
CA LEU A 44 -30.86 5.54 -11.63
C LEU A 44 -31.02 5.33 -10.12
N ARG A 45 -30.44 6.21 -9.30
CA ARG A 45 -30.50 6.13 -7.84
C ARG A 45 -31.93 6.17 -7.30
N GLU A 46 -32.78 7.03 -7.84
CA GLU A 46 -34.17 7.17 -7.39
C GLU A 46 -35.05 5.99 -7.83
N HIS A 47 -34.83 5.48 -9.04
CA HIS A 47 -35.66 4.40 -9.60
C HIS A 47 -35.28 3.00 -9.10
N LEU A 48 -34.00 2.80 -8.76
CA LEU A 48 -33.45 1.49 -8.38
C LEU A 48 -32.99 1.44 -6.91
N HIS A 49 -33.44 2.37 -6.07
CA HIS A 49 -33.01 2.46 -4.67
C HIS A 49 -33.12 1.11 -3.91
N GLN A 50 -34.22 0.38 -4.07
CA GLN A 50 -34.42 -0.93 -3.44
C GLN A 50 -33.43 -1.99 -3.94
N LEU A 51 -33.06 -1.95 -5.23
CA LEU A 51 -32.08 -2.86 -5.81
C LEU A 51 -30.69 -2.60 -5.22
N PHE A 52 -30.32 -1.32 -5.03
CA PHE A 52 -29.05 -0.95 -4.41
C PHE A 52 -28.95 -1.37 -2.94
N VAL A 53 -30.02 -1.22 -2.16
CA VAL A 53 -30.05 -1.68 -0.77
C VAL A 53 -29.88 -3.21 -0.69
N PHE A 54 -30.57 -3.95 -1.56
CA PHE A 54 -30.44 -5.40 -1.64
C PHE A 54 -29.03 -5.84 -2.04
N GLU A 55 -28.45 -5.22 -3.07
CA GLU A 55 -27.10 -5.50 -3.54
C GLU A 55 -26.05 -5.21 -2.45
N THR A 56 -26.20 -4.10 -1.73
CA THR A 56 -25.34 -3.74 -0.60
C THR A 56 -25.38 -4.80 0.50
N ALA A 57 -26.56 -5.28 0.87
CA ALA A 57 -26.73 -6.32 1.88
C ALA A 57 -26.14 -7.66 1.40
N LEU A 58 -26.30 -7.99 0.12
CA LEU A 58 -25.78 -9.20 -0.50
C LEU A 58 -24.25 -9.20 -0.49
N VAL A 59 -23.62 -8.14 -1.00
CA VAL A 59 -22.15 -8.01 -1.05
C VAL A 59 -21.55 -8.06 0.35
N THR A 60 -22.14 -7.33 1.30
CA THR A 60 -21.71 -7.35 2.71
C THR A 60 -21.83 -8.77 3.28
N GLY A 61 -22.94 -9.47 3.02
CA GLY A 61 -23.14 -10.85 3.45
C GLY A 61 -22.11 -11.83 2.90
N ILE A 62 -21.79 -11.74 1.60
CA ILE A 62 -20.74 -12.57 0.97
C ILE A 62 -19.39 -12.32 1.64
N TYR A 63 -19.03 -11.07 1.89
CA TYR A 63 -17.76 -10.72 2.51
C TYR A 63 -17.68 -11.13 3.98
N THR A 64 -18.78 -11.02 4.74
CA THR A 64 -18.86 -11.55 6.09
C THR A 64 -18.66 -13.06 6.11
N LEU A 65 -19.30 -13.78 5.17
CA LEU A 65 -19.20 -15.23 5.07
C LEU A 65 -17.78 -15.68 4.72
N GLU A 66 -17.12 -15.01 3.77
CA GLU A 66 -15.71 -15.23 3.46
C GLU A 66 -14.81 -15.03 4.68
N PHE A 67 -14.97 -13.91 5.39
CA PHE A 67 -14.16 -13.61 6.57
C PHE A 67 -14.40 -14.65 7.67
N LEU A 68 -15.64 -15.06 7.90
CA LEU A 68 -15.98 -16.09 8.89
C LEU A 68 -15.37 -17.45 8.55
N ILE A 69 -15.32 -17.81 7.26
CA ILE A 69 -14.64 -19.02 6.78
C ILE A 69 -13.13 -18.94 7.08
N LYS A 70 -12.48 -17.80 6.79
CA LYS A 70 -11.06 -17.58 7.07
C LYS A 70 -10.76 -17.67 8.58
N VAL A 71 -11.58 -17.00 9.41
CA VAL A 71 -11.44 -17.03 10.87
C VAL A 71 -11.69 -18.42 11.45
N ARG A 72 -12.66 -19.19 10.93
CA ARG A 72 -12.88 -20.57 11.40
C ARG A 72 -11.77 -21.54 10.97
N ALA A 73 -11.12 -21.31 9.84
CA ALA A 73 -10.04 -22.16 9.35
C ALA A 73 -8.72 -21.94 10.11
N GLU A 74 -8.36 -20.69 10.42
CA GLU A 74 -7.06 -20.31 11.00
C GLU A 74 -7.16 -19.80 12.46
N GLY A 75 -8.36 -19.56 12.98
CA GLY A 75 -8.59 -18.97 14.30
C GLY A 75 -8.14 -17.52 14.42
N PHE A 76 -7.90 -17.04 15.65
CA PHE A 76 -7.37 -15.69 15.93
C PHE A 76 -5.96 -15.43 15.35
N GLN A 77 -5.25 -16.48 14.94
CA GLN A 77 -3.96 -16.33 14.25
C GLN A 77 -4.11 -15.73 12.85
N CYS A 78 -5.33 -15.75 12.28
CA CYS A 78 -5.63 -15.13 10.99
C CYS A 78 -5.29 -13.63 10.99
N LEU A 79 -5.57 -12.91 12.09
CA LEU A 79 -5.29 -11.46 12.23
C LEU A 79 -3.81 -11.10 12.21
N LYS A 80 -2.90 -12.07 12.32
CA LYS A 80 -1.45 -11.83 12.13
C LYS A 80 -1.05 -11.82 10.66
N ARG A 81 -1.89 -12.31 9.75
CA ARG A 81 -1.62 -12.31 8.31
C ARG A 81 -2.09 -11.00 7.69
N LYS A 82 -1.23 -10.38 6.88
CA LYS A 82 -1.47 -9.09 6.21
C LYS A 82 -2.82 -9.07 5.46
N SER A 83 -3.12 -10.12 4.70
CA SER A 83 -4.37 -10.24 3.94
C SER A 83 -5.63 -10.22 4.82
N SER A 84 -5.57 -10.82 6.01
CA SER A 84 -6.72 -10.89 6.92
C SER A 84 -7.01 -9.55 7.60
N VAL A 85 -5.96 -8.75 7.87
CA VAL A 85 -6.12 -7.40 8.43
C VAL A 85 -6.85 -6.49 7.45
N PHE A 86 -6.49 -6.54 6.16
CA PHE A 86 -7.20 -5.79 5.13
C PHE A 86 -8.66 -6.27 4.98
N ASP A 87 -8.90 -7.58 5.00
CA ASP A 87 -10.27 -8.12 4.93
C ASP A 87 -11.13 -7.67 6.12
N ALA A 88 -10.56 -7.67 7.33
CA ALA A 88 -11.23 -7.17 8.52
C ALA A 88 -11.52 -5.67 8.44
N LEU A 89 -10.56 -4.88 7.93
CA LEU A 89 -10.71 -3.43 7.76
C LEU A 89 -11.82 -3.08 6.76
N VAL A 90 -11.86 -3.76 5.61
CA VAL A 90 -12.92 -3.60 4.61
C VAL A 90 -14.27 -3.99 5.19
N LEU A 91 -14.34 -5.10 5.94
CA LEU A 91 -15.57 -5.55 6.57
C LEU A 91 -16.07 -4.55 7.62
N CYS A 92 -15.18 -3.99 8.44
CA CYS A 92 -15.51 -2.92 9.37
C CYS A 92 -16.04 -1.67 8.66
N ALA A 93 -15.41 -1.25 7.55
CA ALA A 93 -15.86 -0.10 6.78
C ALA A 93 -17.27 -0.31 6.18
N LEU A 94 -17.55 -1.51 5.67
CA LEU A 94 -18.87 -1.86 5.14
C LEU A 94 -19.95 -1.91 6.23
N TYR A 95 -19.64 -2.53 7.38
CA TYR A 95 -20.57 -2.54 8.50
C TYR A 95 -20.83 -1.15 9.06
N LEU A 96 -19.81 -0.29 9.13
CA LEU A 96 -19.98 1.10 9.54
C LEU A 96 -20.85 1.87 8.54
N SER A 97 -20.76 1.56 7.24
CA SER A 97 -21.64 2.14 6.23
C SER A 97 -23.09 1.66 6.33
N VAL A 98 -23.33 0.41 6.76
CA VAL A 98 -24.68 -0.16 6.90
C VAL A 98 -25.36 0.28 8.20
N PHE A 99 -24.60 0.42 9.29
CA PHE A 99 -25.10 0.79 10.62
C PHE A 99 -24.92 2.28 10.97
N GLY A 100 -24.29 3.06 10.11
CA GLY A 100 -24.09 4.50 10.31
C GLY A 100 -25.41 5.27 10.31
N SER A 101 -25.51 6.30 11.14
CA SER A 101 -26.66 7.21 11.19
C SER A 101 -26.81 8.02 9.90
N GLU A 102 -28.04 8.44 9.58
CA GLU A 102 -28.34 9.22 8.36
C GLU A 102 -27.55 10.55 8.29
N ASP A 103 -27.19 11.13 9.44
CA ASP A 103 -26.36 12.35 9.51
C ASP A 103 -24.90 12.13 9.03
N ALA A 104 -24.43 10.88 8.97
CA ALA A 104 -23.11 10.51 8.48
C ALA A 104 -23.13 9.99 7.03
N ALA A 105 -24.26 10.14 6.32
CA ALA A 105 -24.45 9.62 4.96
C ALA A 105 -23.35 9.96 3.93
N PRO A 106 -22.72 11.16 3.94
CA PRO A 106 -21.62 11.44 3.01
C PRO A 106 -20.38 10.58 3.30
N LEU A 107 -20.02 10.46 4.58
CA LEU A 107 -18.83 9.74 5.04
C LEU A 107 -18.99 8.21 4.87
N THR A 108 -20.21 7.68 5.06
CA THR A 108 -20.48 6.25 4.90
C THR A 108 -20.34 5.79 3.45
N VAL A 109 -20.74 6.63 2.48
CA VAL A 109 -20.58 6.35 1.04
C VAL A 109 -19.09 6.28 0.65
N GLU A 110 -18.27 7.21 1.15
CA GLU A 110 -16.83 7.23 0.91
C GLU A 110 -16.12 6.03 1.53
N LEU A 111 -16.47 5.66 2.77
CA LEU A 111 -15.93 4.48 3.44
C LEU A 111 -16.26 3.18 2.68
N ARG A 112 -17.45 3.13 2.07
CA ARG A 112 -17.86 2.00 1.22
C ARG A 112 -16.94 1.83 0.01
N ALA A 113 -16.34 2.91 -0.52
CA ALA A 113 -15.39 2.83 -1.63
C ALA A 113 -14.11 2.07 -1.24
N GLY A 114 -13.85 1.94 0.06
CA GLY A 114 -12.81 1.09 0.63
C GLY A 114 -12.95 -0.40 0.27
N SER A 115 -14.11 -0.86 -0.20
CA SER A 115 -14.27 -2.22 -0.76
C SER A 115 -13.36 -2.50 -1.96
N LEU A 116 -12.93 -1.47 -2.71
CA LEU A 116 -11.90 -1.61 -3.75
C LEU A 116 -10.54 -2.02 -3.18
N LEU A 117 -10.26 -1.69 -1.91
CA LEU A 117 -9.08 -2.18 -1.20
C LEU A 117 -9.11 -3.70 -1.02
N LYS A 118 -10.25 -4.37 -1.19
CA LYS A 118 -10.31 -5.83 -1.16
C LYS A 118 -9.53 -6.48 -2.30
N ILE A 119 -9.35 -5.77 -3.42
CA ILE A 119 -8.46 -6.19 -4.52
C ILE A 119 -7.02 -6.33 -3.99
N LEU A 120 -6.61 -5.45 -3.07
CA LEU A 120 -5.32 -5.50 -2.39
C LEU A 120 -5.18 -6.80 -1.58
N SER A 121 -6.20 -7.19 -0.81
CA SER A 121 -6.21 -8.46 -0.06
C SER A 121 -6.10 -9.70 -0.95
N PHE A 122 -6.49 -9.59 -2.22
CA PHE A 122 -6.53 -10.72 -3.14
C PHE A 122 -5.24 -10.88 -3.94
N ILE A 123 -4.61 -9.77 -4.36
CA ILE A 123 -3.43 -9.79 -5.23
C ILE A 123 -2.16 -9.61 -4.38
N PRO A 124 -1.32 -10.65 -4.19
CA PRO A 124 -0.14 -10.57 -3.32
C PRO A 124 0.86 -9.49 -3.74
N VAL A 125 1.03 -9.28 -5.04
CA VAL A 125 1.91 -8.24 -5.60
C VAL A 125 1.49 -6.83 -5.14
N LEU A 126 0.17 -6.59 -5.06
CA LEU A 126 -0.34 -5.32 -4.56
C LEU A 126 -0.08 -5.19 -3.05
N GLN A 127 -0.24 -6.26 -2.26
CA GLN A 127 0.02 -6.24 -0.81
C GLN A 127 1.46 -5.85 -0.51
N ASP A 128 2.42 -6.44 -1.22
CA ASP A 128 3.84 -6.13 -1.06
C ASP A 128 4.15 -4.68 -1.43
N THR A 129 3.45 -4.14 -2.42
CA THR A 129 3.58 -2.75 -2.85
C THR A 129 2.99 -1.82 -1.81
N ALA A 130 1.76 -2.06 -1.35
CA ALA A 130 1.11 -1.26 -0.31
C ALA A 130 1.90 -1.28 0.99
N GLU A 131 2.46 -2.41 1.40
CA GLU A 131 3.29 -2.48 2.60
C GLU A 131 4.55 -1.63 2.47
N ARG A 132 5.17 -1.56 1.28
CA ARG A 132 6.29 -0.65 1.03
C ARG A 132 5.86 0.79 1.20
N VAL A 133 4.71 1.17 0.65
CA VAL A 133 4.15 2.51 0.80
C VAL A 133 3.88 2.82 2.27
N PHE A 134 3.25 1.90 3.02
CA PHE A 134 3.03 2.07 4.46
C PHE A 134 4.33 2.19 5.26
N ARG A 135 5.40 1.48 4.88
CA ARG A 135 6.73 1.65 5.50
C ARG A 135 7.36 3.00 5.18
N ILE A 136 7.10 3.56 4.00
CA ILE A 136 7.53 4.92 3.67
C ILE A 136 6.73 5.91 4.52
N LEU A 137 5.41 5.76 4.57
CA LEU A 137 4.50 6.63 5.33
C LEU A 137 4.85 6.66 6.83
N LYS A 138 5.13 5.51 7.45
CA LYS A 138 5.51 5.43 8.88
C LYS A 138 6.77 6.22 9.23
N SER A 139 7.61 6.48 8.25
CA SER A 139 8.88 7.17 8.46
C SER A 139 8.76 8.67 8.24
N ALA A 140 7.73 9.11 7.52
CA ALA A 140 7.40 10.52 7.29
C ALA A 140 7.10 11.31 8.58
N LEU A 141 7.28 10.73 9.77
CA LEU A 141 7.29 11.42 11.05
C LEU A 141 8.21 12.65 11.04
N TYR A 142 9.42 12.55 10.47
CA TYR A 142 10.34 13.69 10.43
C TYR A 142 9.79 14.87 9.62
N PRO A 143 9.40 14.73 8.33
CA PRO A 143 8.83 15.83 7.57
C PRO A 143 7.49 16.33 8.14
N ILE A 144 6.69 15.46 8.77
CA ILE A 144 5.46 15.89 9.47
C ILE A 144 5.80 16.79 10.67
N CYS A 145 6.79 16.42 11.50
CA CYS A 145 7.23 17.26 12.60
C CYS A 145 7.77 18.61 12.11
N LEU A 146 8.55 18.60 11.03
CA LEU A 146 9.08 19.82 10.42
C LEU A 146 7.96 20.74 9.91
N LEU A 147 6.93 20.16 9.27
CA LEU A 147 5.73 20.85 8.81
C LEU A 147 4.99 21.52 9.99
N LEU A 148 4.83 20.80 11.12
CA LEU A 148 4.21 21.38 12.33
C LEU A 148 5.02 22.55 12.88
N VAL A 149 6.35 22.42 12.98
CA VAL A 149 7.23 23.50 13.45
C VAL A 149 7.10 24.73 12.55
N PHE A 150 7.19 24.55 11.22
CA PHE A 150 7.06 25.67 10.30
C PHE A 150 5.66 26.27 10.30
N GLY A 151 4.61 25.46 10.41
CA GLY A 151 3.23 25.93 10.54
C GLY A 151 3.05 26.85 11.74
N VAL A 152 3.46 26.40 12.93
CA VAL A 152 3.42 27.19 14.16
C VAL A 152 4.30 28.45 14.05
N CYS A 153 5.51 28.35 13.49
CA CYS A 153 6.34 29.53 13.24
C CYS A 153 5.63 30.53 12.32
N GLY A 154 4.96 30.07 11.28
CA GLY A 154 4.24 30.92 10.36
C GLY A 154 3.02 31.60 11.01
N PHE A 155 2.30 30.90 11.88
CA PHE A 155 1.27 31.51 12.73
C PHE A 155 1.82 32.66 13.58
N TYR A 156 2.94 32.46 14.28
CA TYR A 156 3.53 33.52 15.11
C TYR A 156 4.12 34.70 14.31
N PHE A 157 4.65 34.44 13.11
CA PHE A 157 5.22 35.50 12.28
C PHE A 157 4.19 36.27 11.46
N PHE A 158 3.10 35.62 11.04
CA PHE A 158 2.19 36.13 10.03
C PHE A 158 0.71 36.10 10.42
N GLY A 159 0.33 35.46 11.53
CA GLY A 159 -1.05 35.31 12.00
C GLY A 159 -1.64 36.52 12.71
N SER A 160 -1.14 37.72 12.42
CA SER A 160 -1.77 38.94 12.91
C SER A 160 -3.05 39.21 12.12
N PRO A 161 -4.17 39.60 12.76
CA PRO A 161 -5.42 39.93 12.06
C PRO A 161 -5.28 41.12 11.09
N ASP A 162 -4.30 42.00 11.31
CA ASP A 162 -3.93 43.10 10.39
C ASP A 162 -2.81 42.69 9.40
N GLY A 163 -2.55 41.39 9.28
CA GLY A 163 -1.47 40.84 8.48
C GLY A 163 -1.72 40.89 6.97
N PRO A 164 -0.69 40.58 6.15
CA PRO A 164 -0.79 40.63 4.69
C PRO A 164 -1.75 39.59 4.08
N ASP A 165 -1.99 38.46 4.77
CA ASP A 165 -2.88 37.38 4.31
C ASP A 165 -3.52 36.62 5.51
N PRO A 166 -4.55 37.19 6.14
CA PRO A 166 -5.21 36.60 7.32
C PRO A 166 -5.81 35.22 7.01
N LEU A 167 -6.35 35.02 5.81
CA LEU A 167 -7.01 33.78 5.39
C LEU A 167 -6.15 32.52 5.57
N ARG A 168 -4.82 32.67 5.48
CA ARG A 168 -3.86 31.56 5.50
C ARG A 168 -3.16 31.36 6.85
N TRP A 169 -3.06 32.42 7.67
CA TRP A 169 -2.19 32.41 8.85
C TRP A 169 -2.89 32.83 10.14
N GLU A 170 -4.13 33.32 10.07
CA GLU A 170 -4.90 33.76 11.24
C GLU A 170 -5.15 32.64 12.25
N ASP A 171 -5.39 31.42 11.76
CA ASP A 171 -5.64 30.26 12.61
C ASP A 171 -4.43 29.30 12.62
N GLU A 172 -4.18 28.68 13.77
CA GLU A 172 -3.19 27.60 13.93
C GLU A 172 -3.38 26.48 12.88
N PRO A 173 -4.56 25.86 12.69
CA PRO A 173 -4.76 24.84 11.66
C PRO A 173 -4.54 25.36 10.24
N SER A 174 -4.92 26.61 9.95
CA SER A 174 -4.74 27.23 8.63
C SER A 174 -3.26 27.46 8.32
N SER A 175 -2.46 27.83 9.32
CA SER A 175 -1.01 28.01 9.17
C SER A 175 -0.27 26.70 8.88
N VAL A 176 -0.66 25.62 9.56
CA VAL A 176 -0.14 24.26 9.34
C VAL A 176 -0.53 23.75 7.95
N PHE A 177 -1.78 24.00 7.53
CA PHE A 177 -2.22 23.68 6.18
C PHE A 177 -1.45 24.47 5.11
N THR A 178 -1.22 25.76 5.33
CA THR A 178 -0.43 26.59 4.42
C THR A 178 1.02 26.10 4.34
N ALA A 179 1.63 25.68 5.44
CA ALA A 179 2.93 25.02 5.44
C ALA A 179 2.91 23.70 4.64
N ALA A 180 1.83 22.92 4.72
CA ALA A 180 1.66 21.71 3.90
C ALA A 180 1.57 22.01 2.40
N VAL A 181 0.89 23.09 2.01
CA VAL A 181 0.84 23.58 0.62
C VAL A 181 2.21 24.08 0.15
N LEU A 182 2.98 24.72 1.05
CA LEU A 182 4.36 25.11 0.74
C LEU A 182 5.29 23.90 0.52
N VAL A 183 5.09 22.77 1.20
CA VAL A 183 5.85 21.52 0.94
C VAL A 183 5.67 21.04 -0.49
N THR A 184 4.43 21.05 -1.00
CA THR A 184 4.16 20.61 -2.38
C THR A 184 4.68 21.62 -3.41
N MET A 185 5.05 22.82 -2.94
CA MET A 185 5.24 24.03 -3.70
C MET A 185 4.22 24.24 -4.82
N ASP A 186 2.98 23.98 -4.43
CA ASP A 186 1.83 24.46 -5.15
C ASP A 186 1.52 25.90 -4.69
N GLY A 187 1.25 26.80 -5.64
CA GLY A 187 0.84 28.18 -5.34
C GLY A 187 1.79 29.04 -4.50
N TRP A 188 3.04 28.62 -4.27
CA TRP A 188 4.00 29.31 -3.38
C TRP A 188 4.31 30.75 -3.80
N THR A 189 4.27 31.06 -5.09
CA THR A 189 4.46 32.43 -5.63
C THR A 189 3.35 33.38 -5.16
N ASN A 190 2.13 32.87 -4.95
CA ASN A 190 1.01 33.68 -4.47
C ASN A 190 1.19 34.03 -2.99
N ILE A 191 1.77 33.10 -2.22
CA ILE A 191 2.13 33.33 -0.82
C ILE A 191 3.35 34.25 -0.76
N GLU A 192 4.35 34.09 -1.62
CA GLU A 192 5.50 34.99 -1.68
C GLU A 192 5.09 36.44 -2.03
N ASN A 193 4.23 36.63 -3.03
CA ASN A 193 3.81 37.96 -3.49
C ASN A 193 2.90 38.69 -2.51
N ALA A 194 2.12 37.96 -1.71
CA ALA A 194 1.29 38.55 -0.66
C ALA A 194 2.15 39.16 0.47
N TYR A 195 3.38 38.68 0.66
CA TYR A 195 4.27 39.11 1.73
C TYR A 195 5.45 39.93 1.21
N MET A 196 5.69 41.10 1.79
CA MET A 196 6.92 41.88 1.56
C MET A 196 8.19 41.06 1.89
N LYS A 197 9.38 41.57 1.55
CA LYS A 197 10.72 40.92 1.66
C LYS A 197 10.94 39.91 2.81
N SER A 198 10.37 40.14 4.01
CA SER A 198 10.48 39.23 5.17
C SER A 198 9.79 37.87 4.96
N GLY A 199 8.65 37.81 4.27
CA GLY A 199 7.96 36.53 3.99
C GLY A 199 8.67 35.69 2.92
N ARG A 200 9.45 36.33 2.05
CA ARG A 200 10.26 35.65 1.02
C ARG A 200 11.34 34.76 1.64
N ILE A 201 12.00 35.25 2.69
CA ILE A 201 13.05 34.48 3.39
C ILE A 201 12.44 33.27 4.09
N TYR A 202 11.30 33.46 4.78
CA TYR A 202 10.59 32.38 5.45
C TYR A 202 10.13 31.29 4.46
N THR A 203 9.47 31.67 3.36
CA THR A 203 8.98 30.71 2.34
C THR A 203 10.11 29.94 1.67
N ILE A 204 11.24 30.60 1.36
CA ILE A 204 12.44 29.96 0.83
C ILE A 204 13.03 28.97 1.85
N LEU A 205 13.22 29.39 3.10
CA LEU A 205 13.77 28.51 4.15
C LEU A 205 12.86 27.32 4.40
N CYS A 206 11.56 27.55 4.56
CA CYS A 206 10.54 26.52 4.77
C CYS A 206 10.61 25.48 3.65
N THR A 207 10.58 25.91 2.39
CA THR A 207 10.68 25.02 1.23
C THR A 207 11.98 24.22 1.24
N VAL A 208 13.13 24.90 1.34
CA VAL A 208 14.45 24.25 1.21
C VAL A 208 14.66 23.23 2.32
N PHE A 209 14.33 23.59 3.57
CA PHE A 209 14.47 22.67 4.70
C PHE A 209 13.53 21.46 4.59
N MET A 210 12.27 21.67 4.19
CA MET A 210 11.31 20.58 4.04
C MET A 210 11.66 19.65 2.88
N TRP A 211 12.07 20.19 1.73
CA TRP A 211 12.52 19.38 0.60
C TRP A 211 13.84 18.67 0.87
N TYR A 212 14.77 19.32 1.55
CA TYR A 212 16.02 18.69 1.97
C TYR A 212 15.73 17.49 2.87
N GLY A 213 14.92 17.66 3.91
CA GLY A 213 14.53 16.60 4.84
C GLY A 213 13.82 15.43 4.14
N LEU A 214 12.87 15.74 3.26
CA LEU A 214 12.16 14.74 2.46
C LEU A 214 13.11 13.97 1.53
N CYS A 215 14.03 14.66 0.87
CA CYS A 215 15.00 14.06 -0.04
C CYS A 215 16.01 13.18 0.69
N THR A 216 16.54 13.61 1.84
CA THR A 216 17.50 12.81 2.61
C THR A 216 16.89 11.50 3.08
N GLU A 217 15.67 11.56 3.60
CA GLU A 217 14.98 10.38 4.11
C GLU A 217 14.56 9.43 2.98
N ALA A 218 14.08 9.99 1.86
CA ALA A 218 13.78 9.20 0.66
C ALA A 218 15.03 8.51 0.10
N MET A 219 16.17 9.22 0.07
CA MET A 219 17.44 8.69 -0.41
C MET A 219 17.96 7.55 0.47
N GLU A 220 17.95 7.74 1.79
CA GLU A 220 18.35 6.71 2.77
C GLU A 220 17.53 5.42 2.58
N LYS A 221 16.20 5.54 2.47
CA LYS A 221 15.32 4.38 2.22
C LYS A 221 15.54 3.71 0.88
N MET A 222 15.81 4.50 -0.16
CA MET A 222 16.11 3.96 -1.48
C MET A 222 17.45 3.23 -1.47
N GLU A 223 18.42 3.70 -0.70
CA GLU A 223 19.70 3.03 -0.50
C GLU A 223 19.53 1.72 0.28
N ASP A 224 18.78 1.71 1.37
CA ASP A 224 18.43 0.49 2.12
C ASP A 224 17.72 -0.55 1.23
N ALA A 225 16.76 -0.09 0.43
CA ALA A 225 16.04 -0.95 -0.52
C ALA A 225 16.98 -1.54 -1.58
N ARG A 226 17.99 -0.77 -2.03
CA ARG A 226 19.03 -1.25 -2.96
C ARG A 226 20.00 -2.21 -2.25
N ALA A 227 20.39 -1.95 -1.01
CA ALA A 227 21.27 -2.81 -0.22
C ALA A 227 20.64 -4.19 0.01
N LEU A 228 19.35 -4.25 0.34
CA LEU A 228 18.59 -5.49 0.45
C LEU A 228 18.55 -6.27 -0.88
N LYS A 229 18.29 -5.58 -2.00
CA LYS A 229 18.32 -6.21 -3.33
C LYS A 229 19.71 -6.75 -3.70
N ARG A 230 20.78 -6.02 -3.36
CA ARG A 230 22.17 -6.47 -3.57
C ARG A 230 22.47 -7.71 -2.72
N GLN A 231 22.04 -7.73 -1.45
CA GLN A 231 22.24 -8.87 -0.56
C GLN A 231 21.48 -10.12 -1.03
N ALA A 232 20.25 -9.95 -1.54
CA ALA A 232 19.46 -11.04 -2.10
C ALA A 232 20.05 -11.60 -3.41
N ARG A 233 20.73 -10.77 -4.22
CA ARG A 233 21.36 -11.19 -5.48
C ARG A 233 22.67 -11.95 -5.30
N ARG A 234 23.45 -11.64 -4.24
CA ARG A 234 24.72 -12.31 -3.94
C ARG A 234 24.68 -13.85 -3.97
N PRO A 235 23.72 -14.54 -3.30
CA PRO A 235 23.68 -16.00 -3.35
C PRO A 235 23.37 -16.56 -4.74
N GLU A 236 22.50 -15.90 -5.52
CA GLU A 236 22.21 -16.30 -6.91
C GLU A 236 23.43 -16.14 -7.82
N GLU A 237 24.17 -15.04 -7.68
CA GLU A 237 25.42 -14.81 -8.42
C GLU A 237 26.47 -15.87 -8.06
N ILE A 238 26.71 -16.14 -6.77
CA ILE A 238 27.65 -17.17 -6.32
C ILE A 238 27.27 -18.53 -6.91
N GLN A 239 25.99 -18.87 -6.89
CA GLN A 239 25.50 -20.14 -7.42
C GLN A 239 25.69 -20.23 -8.93
N HIS A 240 25.48 -19.14 -9.67
CA HIS A 240 25.77 -19.06 -11.10
C HIS A 240 27.27 -19.28 -11.41
N TYR A 241 28.18 -18.64 -10.65
CA TYR A 241 29.62 -18.84 -10.79
C TYR A 241 30.05 -20.27 -10.46
N LEU A 242 29.49 -20.88 -9.41
CA LEU A 242 29.76 -22.27 -9.04
C LEU A 242 29.29 -23.26 -10.11
N THR A 243 28.14 -23.01 -10.74
CA THR A 243 27.66 -23.82 -11.87
C THR A 243 28.58 -23.67 -13.08
N ALA A 244 29.02 -22.46 -13.40
CA ALA A 244 29.96 -22.22 -14.50
C ALA A 244 31.32 -22.90 -14.24
N LEU A 245 31.84 -22.86 -13.00
CA LEU A 245 33.07 -23.53 -12.60
C LEU A 245 32.95 -25.05 -12.71
N ARG A 246 31.84 -25.65 -12.27
CA ARG A 246 31.60 -27.10 -12.47
C ARG A 246 31.62 -27.49 -13.94
N HIS A 247 31.01 -26.69 -14.81
CA HIS A 247 31.03 -26.95 -16.25
C HIS A 247 32.44 -26.88 -16.84
N LEU A 248 33.28 -25.97 -16.35
CA LEU A 248 34.67 -25.87 -16.76
C LEU A 248 35.48 -27.10 -16.31
N ASP A 249 35.28 -27.57 -15.06
CA ASP A 249 35.93 -28.77 -14.53
C ASP A 249 35.55 -30.03 -15.30
N ASP A 250 34.26 -30.19 -15.67
CA ASP A 250 33.80 -31.31 -16.50
C ASP A 250 34.49 -31.31 -17.88
N LEU A 251 34.59 -30.14 -18.53
CA LEU A 251 35.29 -29.99 -19.80
C LEU A 251 36.79 -30.32 -19.69
N MET A 252 37.45 -29.89 -18.61
CA MET A 252 38.85 -30.23 -18.36
C MET A 252 39.04 -31.73 -18.16
N MET A 253 38.11 -32.40 -17.46
CA MET A 253 38.12 -33.86 -17.29
C MET A 253 37.96 -34.58 -18.63
N GLU A 254 37.02 -34.17 -19.49
CA GLU A 254 36.84 -34.75 -20.83
C GLU A 254 38.09 -34.58 -21.69
N MET A 255 38.66 -33.37 -21.73
CA MET A 255 39.91 -33.10 -22.46
C MET A 255 41.08 -33.94 -21.94
N SER A 256 41.14 -34.17 -20.63
CA SER A 256 42.17 -35.01 -20.01
C SER A 256 42.02 -36.48 -20.44
N ARG A 257 40.79 -36.96 -20.51
CA ARG A 257 40.44 -38.32 -20.95
C ARG A 257 40.81 -38.56 -22.41
N TYR A 258 40.47 -37.62 -23.29
CA TYR A 258 40.84 -37.70 -24.71
C TYR A 258 42.35 -37.71 -24.94
N ARG A 259 43.10 -36.94 -24.14
CA ARG A 259 44.56 -36.94 -24.21
C ARG A 259 45.14 -38.30 -23.80
N ASP A 260 44.60 -38.91 -22.75
CA ASP A 260 45.08 -40.21 -22.26
C ASP A 260 44.72 -41.33 -23.25
N GLU A 261 43.52 -41.33 -23.83
CA GLU A 261 43.12 -42.25 -24.91
C GLU A 261 44.01 -42.12 -26.16
N MET A 262 44.31 -40.89 -26.60
CA MET A 262 45.25 -40.67 -27.73
C MET A 262 46.67 -41.18 -27.42
N ALA A 263 47.14 -41.00 -26.18
CA ALA A 263 48.45 -41.48 -25.76
C ALA A 263 48.54 -43.01 -25.75
N GLU A 264 47.43 -43.70 -25.49
CA GLU A 264 47.35 -45.16 -25.52
C GLU A 264 47.34 -45.69 -26.95
N VAL A 265 46.53 -45.10 -27.85
CA VAL A 265 46.51 -45.43 -29.28
C VAL A 265 47.89 -45.23 -29.93
N LEU A 266 48.62 -44.17 -29.57
CA LEU A 266 49.97 -43.91 -30.06
C LEU A 266 51.02 -44.93 -29.57
N ARG A 267 50.78 -45.68 -28.49
CA ARG A 267 51.69 -46.74 -28.01
C ARG A 267 51.45 -48.08 -28.69
N GLU A 268 50.26 -48.32 -29.22
CA GLU A 268 49.92 -49.57 -29.90
C GLU A 268 50.32 -49.58 -31.39
N LEU A 269 50.77 -48.43 -31.91
CA LEU A 269 51.30 -48.23 -33.27
C LEU A 269 52.83 -48.31 -33.29
#